data_AF-A0A1Z8UQB7-F1
#
_entry.id   AF-A0A1Z8UQB7-F1
#
_cell.length_a   1.000
_cell.length_b   1.000
_cell.length_c   1.000
_cell.angle_alpha   90.00
_cell.angle_beta   90.00
_cell.angle_gamma   90.00
#
_symmetry.space_group_name_H-M   'P 1'
#
loop_
_entity.id
_entity.type
_entity.pdbx_description
1 polymer ?
#
loop_
_entity_poly.entity_id
_entity_poly.type
_entity_poly.pdbx_seq_one_letter_code
_entity_poly.pdbx_strand_id
1 'polypeptide(L)'
;MVKKLLLYIILLYFPIASATEITPPKITTISIATQIQKSVFYKNGSIHFVGFKGFGIIEVYSIIGNKITEISSNDLNGFILPYPLELGNMYIIRILSDRDVITFKIVAS
;
A
#
# COMPACT_ATOMS: atom_id res chain seq x y z
N MET A 1 -75.95 7.30 31.11
CA MET A 1 -74.76 8.07 30.69
C MET A 1 -73.42 7.37 30.93
N VAL A 2 -73.30 6.50 31.95
CA VAL A 2 -72.01 5.91 32.39
C VAL A 2 -71.36 4.94 31.38
N LYS A 3 -72.14 4.18 30.59
CA LYS A 3 -71.59 3.22 29.59
C LYS A 3 -70.79 3.89 28.46
N LYS A 4 -71.15 5.11 28.03
CA LYS A 4 -70.40 5.85 27.00
C LYS A 4 -69.08 6.42 27.54
N LEU A 5 -69.03 6.71 28.85
CA LEU A 5 -67.81 7.20 29.52
C LEU A 5 -66.78 6.07 29.68
N LEU A 6 -67.23 4.86 30.02
CA LEU A 6 -66.37 3.68 30.13
C LEU A 6 -65.67 3.31 28.80
N LEU A 7 -66.36 3.47 27.67
CA LEU A 7 -65.77 3.22 26.34
C LEU A 7 -64.65 4.22 26.00
N TYR A 8 -64.79 5.48 26.45
CA TYR A 8 -63.80 6.52 26.20
C TYR A 8 -62.49 6.30 26.96
N ILE A 9 -62.58 5.76 28.17
CA ILE A 9 -61.41 5.49 29.02
C ILE A 9 -60.56 4.34 28.45
N ILE A 10 -61.18 3.37 27.78
CA ILE A 10 -60.48 2.22 27.17
C ILE A 10 -59.66 2.66 25.94
N LEU A 11 -60.10 3.68 25.19
CA LEU A 11 -59.40 4.15 24.00
C LEU A 11 -58.10 4.91 24.29
N LEU A 12 -57.88 5.35 25.54
CA LEU A 12 -56.69 6.10 25.94
C LEU A 12 -55.52 5.21 26.40
N TYR A 13 -55.71 3.89 26.44
CA TYR A 13 -54.72 2.93 26.95
C TYR A 13 -53.94 2.19 25.85
N PHE A 14 -53.86 2.72 24.63
CA PHE A 14 -52.99 2.17 23.60
C PHE A 14 -51.56 2.74 23.75
N PRO A 15 -50.55 1.94 24.11
CA PRO A 15 -49.17 2.39 24.07
C PRO A 15 -48.76 2.58 22.61
N ILE A 16 -48.33 3.79 22.24
CA ILE A 16 -47.70 4.05 20.96
C ILE A 16 -46.28 3.48 21.04
N ALA A 17 -46.07 2.29 20.46
CA ALA A 17 -44.73 1.75 20.29
C ALA A 17 -44.03 2.53 19.17
N SER A 18 -43.03 3.34 19.50
CA SER A 18 -42.14 3.97 18.52
C SER A 18 -41.03 2.98 18.14
N ALA A 19 -40.92 2.67 16.85
CA ALA A 19 -39.79 1.93 16.30
C ALA A 19 -38.60 2.89 16.09
N THR A 20 -37.47 2.62 16.73
CA THR A 20 -36.19 3.24 16.38
C THR A 20 -35.53 2.44 15.25
N GLU A 21 -35.15 3.12 14.17
CA GLU A 21 -34.37 2.52 13.08
C GLU A 21 -33.01 2.06 13.59
N ILE A 22 -32.70 0.78 13.39
CA ILE A 22 -31.37 0.24 13.63
C ILE A 22 -30.51 0.67 12.44
N THR A 23 -29.71 1.72 12.60
CA THR A 23 -28.74 2.10 11.57
C THR A 23 -27.71 0.98 11.46
N PRO A 24 -27.54 0.32 10.30
CA PRO A 24 -26.52 -0.70 10.18
C PRO A 24 -25.15 -0.06 10.40
N PRO A 25 -24.22 -0.75 11.10
CA PRO A 25 -22.87 -0.21 11.26
C PRO A 25 -22.29 0.02 9.87
N LYS A 26 -21.81 1.24 9.63
CA LYS A 26 -21.04 1.57 8.42
C LYS A 26 -19.71 0.83 8.49
N ILE A 27 -19.72 -0.44 8.10
CA ILE A 27 -18.52 -1.25 7.97
C ILE A 27 -17.68 -0.60 6.87
N THR A 28 -16.60 0.05 7.28
CA THR A 28 -15.57 0.50 6.35
C THR A 28 -14.77 -0.74 5.98
N THR A 29 -14.99 -1.29 4.79
CA THR A 29 -14.09 -2.28 4.21
C THR A 29 -12.75 -1.59 3.98
N ILE A 30 -11.80 -1.81 4.89
CA ILE A 30 -10.40 -1.48 4.62
C ILE A 30 -9.96 -2.46 3.54
N SER A 31 -9.96 -2.04 2.28
CA SER A 31 -9.23 -2.78 1.27
C SER A 31 -7.75 -2.62 1.62
N ILE A 32 -7.17 -3.64 2.22
CA ILE A 32 -5.72 -3.78 2.22
C ILE A 32 -5.38 -4.02 0.76
N ALA A 33 -5.10 -2.94 0.03
CA ALA A 33 -4.49 -3.05 -1.28
C ALA A 33 -3.23 -3.89 -1.07
N THR A 34 -3.21 -5.09 -1.64
CA THR A 34 -2.04 -5.97 -1.65
C THR A 34 -0.98 -5.29 -2.50
N GLN A 35 -0.31 -4.29 -1.95
CA GLN A 35 0.83 -3.64 -2.58
C GLN A 35 1.91 -4.71 -2.67
N ILE A 36 2.31 -5.05 -3.90
CA ILE A 36 3.44 -5.94 -4.14
C ILE A 36 4.64 -5.29 -3.45
N GLN A 37 5.22 -6.00 -2.47
CA GLN A 37 6.38 -5.49 -1.74
C GLN A 37 7.55 -5.34 -2.71
N LYS A 38 8.01 -4.10 -2.90
CA LYS A 38 9.17 -3.78 -3.75
C LYS A 38 10.46 -4.14 -3.01
N SER A 39 11.40 -4.81 -3.67
CA SER A 39 12.70 -5.15 -3.09
C SER A 39 13.83 -5.13 -4.10
N VAL A 40 15.03 -4.82 -3.62
CA VAL A 40 16.27 -4.80 -4.40
C VAL A 40 17.33 -5.57 -3.63
N PHE A 41 18.03 -6.49 -4.30
CA PHE A 41 19.10 -7.28 -3.69
C PHE A 41 20.21 -7.61 -4.68
N TYR A 42 21.40 -7.90 -4.15
CA TYR A 42 22.56 -8.29 -4.95
C TYR A 42 22.73 -9.81 -4.92
N LYS A 43 22.94 -10.42 -6.09
CA LYS A 43 23.21 -11.86 -6.21
C LYS A 43 23.92 -12.16 -7.52
N ASN A 44 24.98 -12.97 -7.45
CA ASN A 44 25.74 -13.46 -8.61
C ASN A 44 26.22 -12.33 -9.55
N GLY A 45 26.83 -11.28 -9.00
CA GLY A 45 27.38 -10.18 -9.82
C GLY A 45 26.33 -9.22 -10.39
N SER A 46 25.06 -9.33 -9.97
CA SER A 46 23.94 -8.57 -10.53
C SER A 46 23.02 -8.04 -9.45
N ILE A 47 22.38 -6.91 -9.73
CA ILE A 47 21.34 -6.29 -8.89
C ILE A 47 19.97 -6.71 -9.43
N HIS A 48 19.13 -7.27 -8.57
CA HIS A 48 17.81 -7.81 -8.91
C HIS A 48 16.71 -6.90 -8.38
N PHE A 49 15.71 -6.62 -9.20
CA PHE A 49 14.60 -5.73 -8.90
C PHE A 49 13.28 -6.50 -8.89
N VAL A 50 12.61 -6.58 -7.74
CA VAL A 50 11.35 -7.31 -7.58
C VAL A 50 10.21 -6.37 -7.19
N GLY A 51 9.05 -6.55 -7.81
CA GLY A 51 7.84 -5.76 -7.51
C GLY A 51 7.77 -4.39 -8.21
N PHE A 52 8.72 -4.08 -9.11
CA PHE A 52 8.69 -2.90 -9.96
C PHE A 52 8.01 -3.20 -11.30
N LYS A 53 7.48 -2.17 -11.97
CA LYS A 53 6.83 -2.28 -13.28
C LYS A 53 6.99 -0.96 -14.04
N GLY A 54 7.03 -1.05 -15.37
CA GLY A 54 7.02 0.13 -16.25
C GLY A 54 8.39 0.78 -16.37
N PHE A 55 8.43 1.91 -17.07
CA PHE A 55 9.65 2.68 -17.32
C PHE A 55 10.22 3.27 -16.03
N GLY A 56 11.55 3.33 -15.97
CA GLY A 56 12.23 4.09 -14.93
C GLY A 56 13.73 4.17 -15.11
N ILE A 57 14.35 5.04 -14.31
CA ILE A 57 15.79 5.24 -14.25
C ILE A 57 16.30 4.62 -12.95
N ILE A 58 17.32 3.79 -13.06
CA ILE A 58 18.03 3.20 -11.93
C ILE A 58 19.35 3.95 -11.79
N GLU A 59 19.60 4.47 -10.60
CA GLU A 59 20.87 5.07 -10.23
C GLU A 59 21.50 4.23 -9.11
N VAL A 60 22.79 3.92 -9.25
CA VAL A 60 23.59 3.22 -8.26
C VAL A 60 24.59 4.20 -7.68
N TYR A 61 24.67 4.26 -6.35
CA TYR A 61 25.61 5.10 -5.62
C TYR A 61 26.41 4.29 -4.61
N SER A 62 27.61 4.78 -4.29
CA SER A 62 28.34 4.32 -3.11
C SER A 62 27.58 4.70 -1.84
N ILE A 63 27.90 4.07 -0.71
CA ILE A 63 27.25 4.40 0.57
C ILE A 63 27.48 5.85 1.02
N ILE A 64 28.54 6.50 0.51
CA ILE A 64 28.83 7.92 0.78
C ILE A 64 28.21 8.88 -0.24
N GLY A 65 27.40 8.37 -1.18
CA GLY A 65 26.61 9.19 -2.10
C GLY A 65 27.27 9.55 -3.44
N ASN A 66 28.41 8.94 -3.78
CA ASN A 66 28.99 9.13 -5.12
C ASN A 66 28.21 8.31 -6.14
N LYS A 67 27.75 8.93 -7.23
CA LYS A 67 27.06 8.21 -8.32
C LYS A 67 28.07 7.29 -9.02
N ILE A 68 27.74 6.01 -9.10
CA ILE A 68 28.55 4.96 -9.71
C ILE A 68 28.09 4.70 -11.14
N THR A 69 26.78 4.52 -11.33
CA THR A 69 26.19 4.30 -12.66
C THR A 69 24.73 4.72 -12.69
N GLU A 70 24.21 4.91 -13.91
CA GLU A 70 22.83 5.24 -14.20
C GLU A 70 22.37 4.49 -15.44
N ILE A 71 21.16 3.92 -15.41
CA ILE A 71 20.57 3.22 -16.55
C ILE A 71 19.07 3.45 -16.60
N SER A 72 18.55 3.71 -17.80
CA SER A 72 17.11 3.73 -18.08
C SER A 72 16.63 2.36 -18.54
N SER A 73 15.52 1.87 -17.98
CA SER A 73 14.82 0.69 -18.48
C SER A 73 13.41 1.04 -18.93
N ASN A 74 12.98 0.48 -20.07
CA ASN A 74 11.61 0.58 -20.56
C ASN A 74 10.62 -0.25 -19.74
N ASP A 75 11.11 -1.29 -19.07
CA ASP A 75 10.32 -2.08 -18.12
C ASP A 75 11.20 -2.59 -16.98
N LEU A 76 10.80 -2.28 -15.75
CA LEU A 76 11.46 -2.71 -14.52
C LEU A 76 10.93 -4.04 -13.97
N ASN A 77 9.94 -4.66 -14.62
CA ASN A 77 9.36 -5.92 -14.16
C ASN A 77 10.36 -7.08 -14.23
N GLY A 78 10.86 -7.50 -13.07
CA GLY A 78 11.88 -8.55 -12.98
C GLY A 78 13.21 -8.16 -13.59
N PHE A 79 13.50 -6.85 -13.64
CA PHE A 79 14.74 -6.34 -14.24
C PHE A 79 15.97 -6.83 -13.46
N ILE A 80 17.02 -7.15 -14.21
CA ILE A 80 18.31 -7.57 -13.68
C ILE A 80 19.36 -6.65 -14.29
N LEU A 81 20.14 -6.01 -13.43
CA LEU A 81 21.25 -5.16 -13.82
C LEU A 81 22.56 -5.92 -13.58
N PRO A 82 23.25 -6.39 -14.63
CA PRO A 82 24.59 -6.95 -14.50
C PRO A 82 25.55 -5.81 -14.17
N TYR A 83 25.90 -5.68 -12.90
CA TYR A 83 26.82 -4.66 -12.43
C TYR A 83 27.62 -5.22 -11.25
N PRO A 84 28.87 -5.65 -11.48
CA PRO A 84 29.68 -6.23 -10.42
C PRO A 84 30.01 -5.16 -9.38
N LEU A 85 29.39 -5.29 -8.21
CA LEU A 85 29.69 -4.49 -7.03
C LEU A 85 30.80 -5.17 -6.22
N GLU A 86 31.61 -4.38 -5.54
CA GLU A 86 32.63 -4.89 -4.62
C GLU A 86 31.95 -5.54 -3.42
N LEU A 87 32.29 -6.81 -3.17
CA LEU A 87 31.71 -7.58 -2.08
C LEU A 87 32.10 -6.99 -0.72
N GLY A 88 31.21 -7.12 0.26
CA GLY A 88 31.35 -6.55 1.61
C GLY A 88 30.96 -5.08 1.72
N ASN A 89 30.77 -4.38 0.59
CA ASN A 89 30.42 -2.97 0.57
C ASN A 89 28.89 -2.77 0.52
N MET A 90 28.46 -1.62 1.05
CA MET A 90 27.08 -1.15 0.96
C MET A 90 26.91 -0.15 -0.18
N TYR A 91 25.72 -0.16 -0.77
CA TYR A 91 25.35 0.69 -1.88
C TYR A 91 23.94 1.24 -1.70
N ILE A 92 23.69 2.37 -2.36
CA ILE A 92 22.37 3.00 -2.43
C ILE A 92 21.85 2.82 -3.86
N ILE A 93 20.71 2.16 -3.99
CA ILE A 93 20.02 1.97 -5.28
C ILE A 93 18.79 2.86 -5.28
N ARG A 94 18.74 3.81 -6.20
CA ARG A 94 17.63 4.74 -6.37
C ARG A 94 16.91 4.44 -7.67
N ILE A 95 15.60 4.29 -7.60
CA ILE A 95 14.73 4.03 -8.73
C ILE A 95 13.81 5.22 -8.89
N LEU A 96 13.91 5.89 -10.02
CA LEU A 96 13.05 7.00 -10.42
C LEU A 96 12.04 6.45 -11.44
N SER A 97 10.78 6.52 -11.08
CA SER A 97 9.65 6.27 -11.98
C SER A 97 8.81 7.54 -12.10
N ASP A 98 7.87 7.59 -13.05
CA ASP A 98 7.05 8.78 -13.31
C ASP A 98 6.32 9.34 -12.08
N ARG A 99 6.05 8.49 -11.07
CA ARG A 99 5.26 8.86 -9.88
C ARG A 99 6.05 8.83 -8.59
N ASP A 100 7.08 7.98 -8.51
CA ASP A 100 7.77 7.67 -7.27
C ASP A 100 9.28 7.68 -7.46
N VAL A 101 9.97 8.17 -6.43
CA VAL A 101 11.41 7.97 -6.24
C VAL A 101 11.59 7.08 -5.02
N ILE A 102 12.14 5.88 -5.21
CA ILE A 102 12.31 4.89 -4.15
C ILE A 102 13.79 4.56 -4.02
N THR A 103 14.27 4.48 -2.78
CA THR A 103 15.68 4.25 -2.48
C THR A 103 15.85 3.03 -1.58
N PHE A 104 16.81 2.17 -1.90
CA PHE A 104 17.17 0.98 -1.15
C PHE A 104 18.64 1.04 -0.77
N LYS A 105 18.95 0.62 0.46
CA LYS A 105 20.31 0.28 0.84
C LYS A 105 20.50 -1.23 0.66
N ILE A 106 21.53 -1.64 -0.06
CA ILE A 106 21.87 -3.05 -0.23
C ILE A 106 23.30 -3.32 0.23
N VAL A 107 23.59 -4.57 0.58
CA VAL A 107 24.95 -5.08 0.81
C VAL A 107 25.29 -5.97 -0.38
N ALA A 108 26.47 -5.80 -0.97
CA ALA A 108 26.98 -6.74 -1.96
C ALA A 108 27.60 -7.94 -1.22
N SER A 109 26.87 -9.06 -1.16
CA SER A 109 27.28 -10.31 -0.50
C SER A 109 27.54 -11.44 -1.48
#